data_AF-A0A538D6Z0-F1
#
_entry.id   AF-A0A538D6Z0-F1
#
_cell.length_a   1.000
_cell.length_b   1.000
_cell.length_c   1.000
_cell.angle_alpha   90.00
_cell.angle_beta   90.00
_cell.angle_gamma   90.00
#
_symmetry.space_group_name_H-M   'P 1'
#
loop_
_entity.id
_entity.type
_entity.pdbx_description
1 polymer ?
#
loop_
_entity_poly.entity_id
_entity_poly.type
_entity_poly.pdbx_seq_one_letter_code
_entity_poly.pdbx_strand_id
1 'polypeptide(L)'
;MTSTLMLGAVAYDPKVVTIWEGFRAWFADRDFDFDYLLFSSIAMRDSDCDLTSVVVVRADSGIADPTELKGLTVGVGAVDSPQATLLPLSYLRSLGVSPGIDVTIRRFDALGGKHGDHIGGERDAARALMAGEVDAACMIDGNHLLYGREGTLPSGTTTVIGQTGPYDHCNFTVIGDPHVAKIERFLALLLGMSYDDPEVRPLLDLEGLKEWRAGRVEFYAPLERAVDEVGFYDADGNVVAADYRP
;
A
#
# COMPACT_ATOMS: atom_id res chain seq x y z
N MET A 1 37.49 -15.94 -7.68
CA MET A 1 36.91 -15.06 -6.67
C MET A 1 35.56 -15.66 -6.34
N THR A 2 35.40 -16.20 -5.13
CA THR A 2 34.07 -16.49 -4.60
C THR A 2 33.36 -15.15 -4.45
N SER A 3 32.20 -15.01 -5.09
CA SER A 3 31.37 -13.82 -4.93
C SER A 3 30.86 -13.79 -3.49
N THR A 4 31.11 -12.69 -2.76
CA THR A 4 30.53 -12.44 -1.44
C THR A 4 29.02 -12.68 -1.49
N LEU A 5 28.49 -13.52 -0.58
CA LEU A 5 27.05 -13.65 -0.43
C LEU A 5 26.51 -12.39 0.26
N MET A 6 25.66 -11.64 -0.42
CA MET A 6 25.02 -10.44 0.13
C MET A 6 23.60 -10.78 0.59
N LEU A 7 23.28 -10.51 1.86
CA LEU A 7 21.95 -10.74 2.40
C LEU A 7 21.25 -9.43 2.80
N GLY A 8 20.06 -9.19 2.26
CA GLY A 8 19.20 -8.09 2.69
C GLY A 8 18.47 -8.43 4.00
N ALA A 9 18.40 -7.48 4.93
CA ALA A 9 17.64 -7.63 6.17
C ALA A 9 16.94 -6.33 6.58
N VAL A 10 15.71 -6.45 7.09
CA VAL A 10 14.96 -5.29 7.60
C VAL A 10 15.40 -4.99 9.04
N ALA A 11 15.92 -3.79 9.27
CA ALA A 11 16.34 -3.30 10.58
C ALA A 11 15.24 -2.47 11.23
N TYR A 12 14.42 -3.14 12.04
CA TYR A 12 13.32 -2.52 12.80
C TYR A 12 13.71 -2.19 14.26
N ASP A 13 14.89 -2.63 14.71
CA ASP A 13 15.39 -2.46 16.07
C ASP A 13 16.94 -2.42 16.03
N PRO A 14 17.62 -1.54 16.82
CA PRO A 14 19.08 -1.49 16.86
C PRO A 14 19.78 -2.83 17.09
N LYS A 15 19.15 -3.78 17.79
CA LYS A 15 19.71 -5.12 18.00
C LYS A 15 19.92 -5.90 16.70
N VAL A 16 19.18 -5.58 15.63
CA VAL A 16 19.30 -6.24 14.33
C VAL A 16 20.70 -6.04 13.76
N VAL A 17 21.28 -4.85 13.91
CA VAL A 17 22.67 -4.56 13.51
C VAL A 17 23.65 -5.50 14.25
N THR A 18 23.45 -5.65 15.56
CA THR A 18 24.32 -6.52 16.40
C THR A 18 24.24 -7.98 15.97
N ILE A 19 23.03 -8.47 15.61
CA ILE A 19 22.83 -9.84 15.13
C ILE A 19 23.62 -10.08 13.84
N TRP A 20 23.53 -9.17 12.87
CA TRP A 20 24.17 -9.35 11.57
C TRP A 20 25.69 -9.18 11.60
N GLU A 21 26.20 -8.24 12.42
CA GLU A 21 27.63 -8.18 12.73
C GLU A 21 28.14 -9.50 13.33
N GLY A 22 27.36 -10.09 14.25
CA GLY A 22 27.68 -11.40 14.83
C GLY A 22 27.74 -12.53 13.79
N PHE A 23 26.77 -12.59 12.88
CA PHE A 23 26.77 -13.58 11.78
C PHE A 23 27.94 -13.38 10.82
N ARG A 24 28.23 -12.14 10.44
CA ARG A 24 29.37 -11.80 9.57
C ARG A 24 30.67 -12.33 10.15
N ALA A 25 30.94 -12.05 11.43
CA ALA A 25 32.12 -12.56 12.12
C ALA A 25 32.14 -14.10 12.18
N TRP A 26 31.01 -14.71 12.54
CA TRP A 26 30.90 -16.17 12.65
C TRP A 26 31.14 -16.91 11.33
N PHE A 27 30.68 -16.34 10.21
CA PHE A 27 30.91 -16.87 8.87
C PHE A 27 32.34 -16.65 8.38
N ALA A 28 32.92 -15.48 8.65
CA ALA A 28 34.31 -15.19 8.32
C ALA A 28 35.28 -16.18 8.99
N ASP A 29 35.02 -16.56 10.25
CA ASP A 29 35.78 -17.59 10.98
C ASP A 29 35.71 -19.00 10.36
N ARG A 30 34.87 -19.20 9.32
CA ARG A 30 34.63 -20.46 8.61
C ARG A 30 34.92 -20.35 7.12
N ASP A 31 35.73 -19.38 6.72
CA ASP A 31 36.11 -19.12 5.33
C ASP A 31 34.89 -18.91 4.40
N PHE A 32 33.79 -18.38 4.94
CA PHE A 32 32.60 -18.06 4.18
C PHE A 32 32.50 -16.53 3.98
N ASP A 33 32.69 -16.10 2.74
CA ASP A 33 32.62 -14.69 2.35
C ASP A 33 31.16 -14.22 2.33
N PHE A 34 30.75 -13.51 3.38
CA PHE A 34 29.39 -13.08 3.65
C PHE A 34 29.36 -11.61 4.06
N ASP A 35 28.37 -10.89 3.56
CA ASP A 35 28.04 -9.54 3.99
C ASP A 35 26.51 -9.33 3.96
N TYR A 36 26.06 -8.21 4.51
CA TYR A 36 24.65 -7.92 4.61
C TYR A 36 24.33 -6.45 4.32
N LEU A 37 23.09 -6.19 3.87
CA LEU A 37 22.52 -4.86 3.64
C LEU A 37 21.29 -4.70 4.53
N LEU A 38 21.27 -3.62 5.30
CA LEU A 38 20.11 -3.29 6.12
C LEU A 38 19.14 -2.39 5.35
N PHE A 39 17.85 -2.62 5.53
CA PHE A 39 16.77 -1.77 5.06
C PHE A 39 16.00 -1.25 6.27
N SER A 40 15.86 0.06 6.41
CA SER A 40 15.14 0.65 7.56
C SER A 40 14.12 1.67 7.08
N SER A 41 12.85 1.48 7.45
CA SER A 41 11.82 2.50 7.30
C SER A 41 12.01 3.56 8.38
N ILE A 42 12.39 4.78 7.99
CA ILE A 42 12.82 5.83 8.92
C ILE A 42 11.75 6.86 9.20
N ALA A 43 10.85 7.13 8.24
CA ALA A 43 9.77 8.09 8.39
C ALA A 43 8.63 7.76 7.43
N MET A 44 7.43 8.25 7.74
CA MET A 44 6.27 8.18 6.87
C MET A 44 5.35 9.39 7.10
N ARG A 45 4.44 9.65 6.16
CA ARG A 45 3.45 10.72 6.28
C ARG A 45 2.36 10.27 7.26
N ASP A 46 1.75 11.22 7.97
CA ASP A 46 0.53 10.92 8.73
C ASP A 46 -0.60 10.40 7.84
N SER A 47 -0.67 10.88 6.61
CA SER A 47 -1.61 10.44 5.58
C SER A 47 -1.32 9.06 4.98
N ASP A 48 -0.18 8.43 5.31
CA ASP A 48 0.13 7.03 4.92
C ASP A 48 -0.18 6.02 6.02
N CYS A 49 -0.64 6.47 7.20
CA CYS A 49 -0.85 5.63 8.36
C CYS A 49 -2.31 5.19 8.52
N ASP A 50 -2.52 3.95 8.93
CA ASP A 50 -3.83 3.43 9.41
C ASP A 50 -4.96 3.59 8.37
N LEU A 51 -4.61 3.51 7.09
CA LEU A 51 -5.55 3.64 5.98
C LEU A 51 -6.44 2.41 5.89
N THR A 52 -7.63 2.59 5.35
CA THR A 52 -8.54 1.47 5.05
C THR A 52 -9.16 1.65 3.67
N SER A 53 -9.54 0.54 3.05
CA SER A 53 -10.26 0.54 1.79
C SER A 53 -11.68 0.04 2.01
N VAL A 54 -12.61 0.53 1.20
CA VAL A 54 -14.03 0.21 1.28
C VAL A 54 -14.50 -0.48 0.01
N VAL A 55 -15.47 -1.38 0.16
CA VAL A 55 -16.25 -1.97 -0.93
C VAL A 55 -17.61 -1.31 -0.91
N VAL A 56 -17.93 -0.61 -2.00
CA VAL A 56 -19.08 0.30 -2.10
C VAL A 56 -20.04 -0.22 -3.16
N VAL A 57 -21.33 -0.25 -2.87
CA VAL A 57 -22.41 -0.55 -3.82
C VAL A 57 -23.36 0.64 -3.91
N ARG A 58 -24.25 0.65 -4.91
CA ARG A 58 -25.38 1.60 -4.91
C ARG A 58 -26.34 1.27 -3.76
N ALA A 59 -26.89 2.29 -3.13
CA ALA A 59 -27.83 2.15 -2.01
C ALA A 59 -29.14 1.42 -2.42
N ASP A 60 -29.50 1.46 -3.70
CA ASP A 60 -30.67 0.78 -4.26
C ASP A 60 -30.40 -0.65 -4.76
N SER A 61 -29.17 -1.15 -4.62
CA SER A 61 -28.77 -2.48 -5.12
C SER A 61 -29.41 -3.64 -4.36
N GLY A 62 -29.81 -3.42 -3.11
CA GLY A 62 -30.26 -4.49 -2.20
C GLY A 62 -29.13 -5.38 -1.67
N ILE A 63 -27.87 -5.10 -2.04
CA ILE A 63 -26.69 -5.82 -1.57
C ILE A 63 -26.27 -5.25 -0.21
N ALA A 64 -26.12 -6.12 0.78
CA ALA A 64 -25.75 -5.72 2.14
C ALA A 64 -24.46 -6.38 2.62
N ASP A 65 -24.03 -7.48 2.00
CA ASP A 65 -22.87 -8.26 2.42
C ASP A 65 -21.92 -8.54 1.24
N PRO A 66 -20.58 -8.48 1.42
CA PRO A 66 -19.63 -8.73 0.34
C PRO A 66 -19.76 -10.13 -0.29
N THR A 67 -20.25 -11.12 0.46
CA THR A 67 -20.48 -12.48 -0.05
C THR A 67 -21.59 -12.56 -1.09
N GLU A 68 -22.47 -11.55 -1.15
CA GLU A 68 -23.54 -11.43 -2.15
C GLU A 68 -23.00 -10.90 -3.50
N LEU A 69 -21.73 -10.51 -3.58
CA LEU A 69 -21.11 -10.08 -4.83
C LEU A 69 -20.88 -11.23 -5.82
N LYS A 70 -21.04 -12.50 -5.41
CA LYS A 70 -20.83 -13.65 -6.29
C LYS A 70 -21.71 -13.58 -7.54
N GLY A 71 -21.08 -13.68 -8.71
CA GLY A 71 -21.68 -13.53 -10.03
C GLY A 71 -21.78 -12.08 -10.52
N LEU A 72 -21.35 -11.09 -9.72
CA LEU A 72 -21.41 -9.67 -10.05
C LEU A 72 -20.06 -9.12 -10.52
N THR A 73 -20.07 -7.85 -10.94
CA THR A 73 -18.91 -7.12 -11.42
C THR A 73 -18.41 -6.13 -10.37
N VAL A 74 -17.12 -6.20 -10.04
CA VAL A 74 -16.45 -5.28 -9.12
C VAL A 74 -15.46 -4.40 -9.88
N GLY A 75 -15.66 -3.08 -9.79
CA GLY A 75 -14.75 -2.06 -10.29
C GLY A 75 -13.59 -1.81 -9.33
N VAL A 76 -12.36 -1.84 -9.83
CA VAL A 76 -11.13 -1.60 -9.04
C VAL A 76 -10.23 -0.59 -9.74
N GLY A 77 -9.26 -0.04 -9.02
CA GLY A 77 -8.30 0.91 -9.59
C GLY A 77 -7.21 0.26 -10.44
N ALA A 78 -6.00 0.83 -10.38
CA ALA A 78 -4.86 0.32 -11.12
C ALA A 78 -4.43 -1.07 -10.61
N VAL A 79 -3.87 -1.90 -11.49
CA VAL A 79 -3.42 -3.27 -11.15
C VAL A 79 -2.44 -3.33 -9.97
N ASP A 80 -1.64 -2.28 -9.78
CA ASP A 80 -0.62 -2.16 -8.75
C ASP A 80 -1.07 -1.32 -7.54
N SER A 81 -2.34 -0.90 -7.49
CA SER A 81 -2.86 -0.10 -6.38
C SER A 81 -3.11 -0.97 -5.14
N PRO A 82 -2.43 -0.69 -4.01
CA PRO A 82 -2.75 -1.33 -2.73
C PRO A 82 -4.19 -1.08 -2.34
N GLN A 83 -4.61 0.19 -2.35
CA GLN A 83 -5.87 0.66 -1.76
C GLN A 83 -7.11 0.42 -2.62
N ALA A 84 -6.96 0.30 -3.93
CA ALA A 84 -8.10 0.19 -4.85
C ALA A 84 -8.22 -1.19 -5.48
N THR A 85 -7.17 -2.02 -5.41
CA THR A 85 -7.11 -3.32 -6.09
C THR A 85 -6.62 -4.41 -5.15
N LEU A 86 -5.36 -4.38 -4.72
CA LEU A 86 -4.73 -5.52 -4.04
C LEU A 86 -5.40 -5.84 -2.69
N LEU A 87 -5.50 -4.85 -1.79
CA LEU A 87 -6.02 -5.04 -0.45
C LEU A 87 -7.54 -5.32 -0.43
N PRO A 88 -8.39 -4.57 -1.17
CA PRO A 88 -9.82 -4.90 -1.26
C PRO A 88 -10.10 -6.30 -1.83
N LEU A 89 -9.35 -6.72 -2.86
CA LEU A 89 -9.55 -8.04 -3.46
C LEU A 89 -9.06 -9.18 -2.55
N SER A 90 -7.96 -8.97 -1.82
CA SER A 90 -7.53 -9.91 -0.77
C SER A 90 -8.55 -10.00 0.38
N TYR A 91 -9.16 -8.86 0.76
CA TYR A 91 -10.26 -8.83 1.72
C TYR A 91 -11.46 -9.65 1.24
N LEU A 92 -11.92 -9.47 0.00
CA LEU A 92 -13.00 -10.30 -0.57
C LEU A 92 -12.64 -11.80 -0.56
N ARG A 93 -11.40 -12.13 -0.91
CA ARG A 93 -10.91 -13.51 -0.87
C ARG A 93 -10.98 -14.10 0.55
N SER A 94 -10.63 -13.31 1.57
CA SER A 94 -10.72 -13.72 2.98
C SER A 94 -12.15 -14.05 3.44
N LEU A 95 -13.16 -13.49 2.76
CA LEU A 95 -14.58 -13.76 2.98
C LEU A 95 -15.13 -14.92 2.12
N GLY A 96 -14.26 -15.60 1.35
CA GLY A 96 -14.68 -16.68 0.46
C GLY A 96 -15.33 -16.21 -0.84
N VAL A 97 -15.01 -14.99 -1.29
CA VAL A 97 -15.36 -14.44 -2.61
C VAL A 97 -14.08 -14.32 -3.44
N SER A 98 -13.87 -15.24 -4.36
CA SER A 98 -12.64 -15.34 -5.14
C SER A 98 -12.64 -14.39 -6.35
N PRO A 99 -11.77 -13.36 -6.39
CA PRO A 99 -11.65 -12.46 -7.53
C PRO A 99 -11.31 -13.19 -8.84
N GLY A 100 -12.04 -12.90 -9.92
CA GLY A 100 -11.84 -13.53 -11.24
C GLY A 100 -12.45 -14.93 -11.38
N ILE A 101 -13.00 -15.49 -10.30
CA ILE A 101 -13.71 -16.79 -10.31
C ILE A 101 -15.17 -16.58 -9.90
N ASP A 102 -15.37 -16.06 -8.68
CA ASP A 102 -16.69 -15.77 -8.13
C ASP A 102 -17.18 -14.39 -8.54
N VAL A 103 -16.28 -13.45 -8.85
CA VAL A 103 -16.62 -12.07 -9.27
C VAL A 103 -15.85 -11.68 -10.52
N THR A 104 -16.50 -10.91 -11.40
CA THR A 104 -15.84 -10.32 -12.57
C THR A 104 -15.13 -9.04 -12.15
N ILE A 105 -13.82 -8.94 -12.39
CA ILE A 105 -13.04 -7.74 -12.05
C ILE A 105 -12.94 -6.82 -13.26
N ARG A 106 -13.40 -5.58 -13.10
CA ARG A 106 -13.19 -4.51 -14.08
C ARG A 106 -12.18 -3.52 -13.54
N ARG A 107 -10.99 -3.52 -14.14
CA ARG A 107 -9.90 -2.59 -13.79
C ARG A 107 -10.06 -1.25 -14.49
N PHE A 108 -9.80 -0.17 -13.77
CA PHE A 108 -9.71 1.19 -14.28
C PHE A 108 -8.27 1.68 -14.12
N ASP A 109 -7.41 1.25 -15.05
CA ASP A 109 -5.97 1.55 -15.03
C ASP A 109 -5.69 2.99 -15.51
N ALA A 110 -5.74 3.94 -14.58
CA ALA A 110 -5.28 5.31 -14.82
C ALA A 110 -3.88 5.50 -14.19
N LEU A 111 -2.83 5.27 -15.00
CA LEU A 111 -1.40 5.37 -14.64
C LEU A 111 -0.88 4.25 -13.72
N GLY A 112 -0.75 3.03 -14.26
CA GLY A 112 0.03 1.96 -13.62
C GLY A 112 1.50 2.37 -13.43
N GLY A 113 2.20 1.75 -12.47
CA GLY A 113 3.56 2.11 -12.08
C GLY A 113 3.64 3.13 -10.95
N LYS A 114 2.49 3.68 -10.52
CA LYS A 114 2.38 4.64 -9.40
C LYS A 114 1.92 4.00 -8.11
N HIS A 115 1.69 2.69 -8.06
CA HIS A 115 1.30 1.98 -6.85
C HIS A 115 0.05 2.59 -6.20
N GLY A 116 -0.91 3.02 -7.01
CA GLY A 116 -2.13 3.66 -6.52
C GLY A 116 -2.01 5.15 -6.13
N ASP A 117 -0.85 5.81 -6.24
CA ASP A 117 -0.70 7.24 -5.90
C ASP A 117 -1.49 8.20 -6.83
N HIS A 118 -2.30 7.66 -7.74
CA HIS A 118 -3.16 8.42 -8.62
C HIS A 118 -4.64 8.04 -8.45
N ILE A 119 -5.44 9.04 -8.07
CA ILE A 119 -6.89 8.92 -7.78
C ILE A 119 -7.75 8.57 -9.02
N GLY A 120 -7.22 8.67 -10.23
CA GLY A 120 -8.00 8.55 -11.47
C GLY A 120 -8.78 7.24 -11.58
N GLY A 121 -8.12 6.12 -11.29
CA GLY A 121 -8.73 4.79 -11.44
C GLY A 121 -9.87 4.56 -10.46
N GLU A 122 -9.67 4.95 -9.19
CA GLU A 122 -10.71 4.90 -8.16
C GLU A 122 -11.92 5.76 -8.52
N ARG A 123 -11.68 6.97 -9.05
CA ARG A 123 -12.76 7.88 -9.46
C ARG A 123 -13.53 7.32 -10.65
N ASP A 124 -12.86 6.69 -11.61
CA ASP A 124 -13.51 6.08 -12.76
C ASP A 124 -14.31 4.83 -12.37
N ALA A 125 -13.81 4.02 -11.44
CA ALA A 125 -14.58 2.93 -10.84
C ALA A 125 -15.84 3.44 -10.12
N ALA A 126 -15.72 4.53 -9.35
CA ALA A 126 -16.87 5.17 -8.68
C ALA A 126 -17.91 5.70 -9.68
N ARG A 127 -17.47 6.30 -10.79
CA ARG A 127 -18.37 6.74 -11.87
C ARG A 127 -19.08 5.57 -12.54
N ALA A 128 -18.35 4.49 -12.82
CA ALA A 128 -18.92 3.28 -13.40
C ALA A 128 -19.96 2.63 -12.48
N LEU A 129 -19.76 2.66 -11.16
CA LEU A 129 -20.75 2.19 -10.18
C LEU A 129 -22.05 2.99 -10.29
N MET A 130 -21.95 4.32 -10.34
CA MET A 130 -23.12 5.21 -10.48
C MET A 130 -23.81 5.08 -11.83
N ALA A 131 -23.06 4.78 -12.90
CA ALA A 131 -23.60 4.48 -14.22
C ALA A 131 -24.21 3.06 -14.33
N GLY A 132 -24.04 2.22 -13.31
CA GLY A 132 -24.49 0.84 -13.28
C GLY A 132 -23.74 -0.10 -14.21
N GLU A 133 -22.51 0.25 -14.56
CA GLU A 133 -21.63 -0.58 -15.37
C GLU A 133 -20.78 -1.56 -14.53
N VAL A 134 -20.75 -1.35 -13.21
CA VAL A 134 -20.25 -2.30 -12.20
C VAL A 134 -21.23 -2.31 -11.03
N ASP A 135 -21.27 -3.42 -10.29
CA ASP A 135 -22.19 -3.63 -9.18
C ASP A 135 -21.61 -3.15 -7.84
N ALA A 136 -20.28 -3.22 -7.72
CA ALA A 136 -19.52 -2.66 -6.60
C ALA A 136 -18.26 -1.94 -7.10
N ALA A 137 -17.71 -1.02 -6.29
CA ALA A 137 -16.42 -0.39 -6.52
C ALA A 137 -15.54 -0.42 -5.26
N CYS A 138 -14.25 -0.64 -5.45
CA CYS A 138 -13.23 -0.57 -4.39
C CYS A 138 -12.47 0.75 -4.46
N MET A 139 -12.25 1.37 -3.30
CA MET A 139 -11.51 2.63 -3.17
C MET A 139 -11.00 2.82 -1.75
N ILE A 140 -10.04 3.72 -1.54
CA ILE A 140 -9.64 4.12 -0.19
C ILE A 140 -10.76 4.91 0.49
N ASP A 141 -10.96 4.69 1.79
CA ASP A 141 -12.03 5.33 2.57
C ASP A 141 -11.97 6.88 2.48
N GLY A 142 -10.75 7.44 2.52
CA GLY A 142 -10.54 8.88 2.33
C GLY A 142 -11.08 9.41 1.00
N ASN A 143 -10.96 8.63 -0.09
CA ASN A 143 -11.49 9.02 -1.40
C ASN A 143 -13.01 8.87 -1.46
N HIS A 144 -13.59 7.88 -0.80
CA HIS A 144 -15.05 7.77 -0.69
C HIS A 144 -15.66 9.04 -0.06
N LEU A 145 -15.04 9.58 0.99
CA LEU A 145 -15.45 10.86 1.59
C LEU A 145 -15.27 12.05 0.65
N LEU A 146 -14.18 12.09 -0.12
CA LEU A 146 -13.93 13.12 -1.12
C LEU A 146 -14.99 13.08 -2.23
N TYR A 147 -15.29 11.89 -2.75
CA TYR A 147 -16.27 11.67 -3.81
C TYR A 147 -17.69 12.08 -3.41
N GLY A 148 -18.03 11.96 -2.12
CA GLY A 148 -19.26 12.54 -1.56
C GLY A 148 -19.30 14.07 -1.63
N ARG A 149 -18.17 14.74 -1.43
CA ARG A 149 -18.07 16.21 -1.45
C ARG A 149 -18.02 16.78 -2.87
N GLU A 150 -17.35 16.11 -3.81
CA GLU A 150 -17.24 16.56 -5.21
C GLU A 150 -18.42 16.09 -6.09
N GLY A 151 -19.32 15.25 -5.56
CA GLY A 151 -20.55 14.82 -6.23
C GLY A 151 -20.42 13.57 -7.11
N THR A 152 -19.25 12.91 -7.12
CA THR A 152 -19.05 11.64 -7.82
C THR A 152 -19.88 10.51 -7.18
N LEU A 153 -19.97 10.48 -5.85
CA LEU A 153 -20.80 9.54 -5.08
C LEU A 153 -21.73 10.34 -4.14
N PRO A 154 -22.84 10.92 -4.63
CA PRO A 154 -23.69 11.79 -3.82
C PRO A 154 -24.18 11.10 -2.53
N SER A 155 -24.30 11.88 -1.46
CA SER A 155 -24.73 11.36 -0.15
C SER A 155 -26.04 10.58 -0.24
N GLY A 156 -26.08 9.38 0.35
CA GLY A 156 -27.24 8.48 0.35
C GLY A 156 -27.43 7.66 -0.92
N THR A 157 -26.57 7.81 -1.93
CA THR A 157 -26.66 7.02 -3.18
C THR A 157 -25.84 5.73 -3.15
N THR A 158 -24.94 5.58 -2.18
CA THR A 158 -24.09 4.41 -2.01
C THR A 158 -24.19 3.82 -0.60
N THR A 159 -23.75 2.58 -0.46
CA THR A 159 -23.61 1.88 0.82
C THR A 159 -22.27 1.17 0.85
N VAL A 160 -21.54 1.29 1.96
CA VAL A 160 -20.33 0.52 2.23
C VAL A 160 -20.76 -0.82 2.78
N ILE A 161 -20.42 -1.91 2.08
CA ILE A 161 -20.77 -3.29 2.49
C ILE A 161 -19.56 -4.03 3.07
N GLY A 162 -18.36 -3.48 2.96
CA GLY A 162 -17.16 -4.06 3.55
C GLY A 162 -16.03 -3.03 3.67
N GLN A 163 -15.13 -3.27 4.62
CA GLN A 163 -13.98 -2.42 4.88
C GLN A 163 -12.80 -3.29 5.30
N THR A 164 -11.62 -3.01 4.75
CA THR A 164 -10.40 -3.73 5.09
C THR A 164 -9.97 -3.44 6.54
N GLY A 165 -9.07 -4.27 7.07
CA GLY A 165 -8.25 -3.85 8.20
C GLY A 165 -7.34 -2.66 7.84
N PRO A 166 -6.76 -1.99 8.85
CA PRO A 166 -5.82 -0.90 8.62
C PRO A 166 -4.55 -1.38 7.91
N TYR A 167 -4.01 -0.55 7.04
CA TYR A 167 -2.74 -0.75 6.35
C TYR A 167 -1.97 0.57 6.24
N ASP A 168 -0.66 0.46 5.99
CA ASP A 168 0.19 1.60 5.66
C ASP A 168 0.50 1.63 4.16
N HIS A 169 0.79 2.83 3.63
CA HIS A 169 0.99 3.02 2.19
C HIS A 169 2.44 3.28 1.79
N CYS A 170 2.95 4.50 2.02
CA CYS A 170 4.33 4.88 1.71
C CYS A 170 5.19 5.07 2.97
N ASN A 171 6.49 4.85 2.83
CA ASN A 171 7.49 5.23 3.82
C ASN A 171 8.83 5.58 3.15
N PHE A 172 9.66 6.36 3.84
CA PHE A 172 11.06 6.54 3.47
C PHE A 172 11.89 5.39 4.01
N THR A 173 12.56 4.67 3.10
CA THR A 173 13.48 3.58 3.42
C THR A 173 14.91 3.97 3.06
N VAL A 174 15.85 3.62 3.95
CA VAL A 174 17.29 3.76 3.71
C VAL A 174 17.95 2.40 3.60
N ILE A 175 19.04 2.35 2.83
CA ILE A 175 19.93 1.18 2.74
C ILE A 175 21.18 1.46 3.60
N GLY A 176 21.54 0.49 4.44
CA GLY A 176 22.67 0.56 5.38
C GLY A 176 22.24 0.86 6.81
N ASP A 177 23.22 1.10 7.68
CA ASP A 177 23.00 1.40 9.10
C ASP A 177 22.21 2.72 9.25
N PRO A 178 20.98 2.70 9.81
CA PRO A 178 20.17 3.90 9.99
C PRO A 178 20.76 4.86 11.03
N HIS A 179 21.72 4.42 11.85
CA HIS A 179 22.34 5.21 12.93
C HIS A 179 23.58 5.99 12.47
N VAL A 180 23.88 6.00 11.18
CA VAL A 180 24.92 6.90 10.68
C VAL A 180 24.47 8.35 10.84
N ALA A 181 25.36 9.21 11.35
CA ALA A 181 25.05 10.58 11.75
C ALA A 181 24.30 11.41 10.68
N LYS A 182 24.52 11.10 9.39
CA LYS A 182 23.81 11.76 8.29
C LYS A 182 22.32 11.38 8.23
N ILE A 183 21.98 10.11 8.45
CA ILE A 183 20.59 9.62 8.46
C ILE A 183 19.89 10.13 9.71
N GLU A 184 20.54 10.06 10.87
CA GLU A 184 20.00 10.64 12.11
C GLU A 184 19.73 12.14 11.97
N ARG A 185 20.66 12.88 11.36
CA ARG A 185 20.48 14.32 11.09
C ARG A 185 19.33 14.57 10.11
N PHE A 186 19.22 13.78 9.05
CA PHE A 186 18.11 13.88 8.10
C PHE A 186 16.77 13.64 8.79
N LEU A 187 16.67 12.56 9.57
CA LEU A 187 15.44 12.21 10.29
C LEU A 187 15.06 13.29 11.32
N ALA A 188 16.02 13.81 12.07
CA ALA A 188 15.78 14.88 13.03
C ALA A 188 15.28 16.17 12.36
N LEU A 189 15.80 16.53 11.17
CA LEU A 189 15.31 17.68 10.41
C LEU A 189 13.90 17.43 9.85
N LEU A 190 13.64 16.23 9.34
CA LEU A 190 12.35 15.85 8.76
C LEU A 190 11.24 15.84 9.82
N LEU A 191 11.46 15.17 10.95
CA LEU A 191 10.51 15.12 12.07
C LEU A 191 10.38 16.47 12.81
N GLY A 192 11.33 17.37 12.63
CA GLY A 192 11.27 18.73 13.17
C GLY A 192 10.41 19.70 12.35
N MET A 193 9.92 19.28 11.17
CA MET A 193 9.02 20.09 10.35
C MET A 193 7.68 20.30 11.05
N SER A 194 7.20 21.55 11.04
CA SER A 194 5.90 21.92 11.59
C SER A 194 4.99 22.50 10.51
N TYR A 195 3.73 22.08 10.51
CA TYR A 195 2.71 22.64 9.61
C TYR A 195 2.38 24.11 9.91
N ASP A 196 2.69 24.58 11.11
CA ASP A 196 2.53 25.98 11.50
C ASP A 196 3.62 26.90 10.94
N ASP A 197 4.75 26.33 10.50
CA ASP A 197 5.84 27.07 9.87
C ASP A 197 5.46 27.42 8.41
N PRO A 198 5.34 28.71 8.05
CA PRO A 198 4.94 29.12 6.71
C PRO A 198 5.97 28.80 5.61
N GLU A 199 7.24 28.58 5.94
CA GLU A 199 8.25 28.15 4.97
C GLU A 199 8.15 26.66 4.66
N VAL A 200 7.73 25.86 5.65
CA VAL A 200 7.62 24.40 5.57
C VAL A 200 6.26 23.96 5.05
N ARG A 201 5.18 24.66 5.41
CA ARG A 201 3.80 24.31 5.05
C ARG A 201 3.62 23.99 3.55
N PRO A 202 4.14 24.79 2.60
CA PRO A 202 3.98 24.47 1.18
C PRO A 202 4.61 23.14 0.78
N LEU A 203 5.70 22.72 1.43
CA LEU A 203 6.34 21.43 1.18
C LEU A 203 5.46 20.28 1.72
N LEU A 204 4.90 20.44 2.91
CA LEU A 204 3.98 19.44 3.48
C LEU A 204 2.68 19.32 2.67
N ASP A 205 2.15 20.44 2.17
CA ASP A 205 0.98 20.42 1.30
C ASP A 205 1.25 19.74 -0.05
N LEU A 206 2.44 19.95 -0.64
CA LEU A 206 2.85 19.28 -1.88
C LEU A 206 3.01 17.77 -1.70
N GLU A 207 3.57 17.36 -0.56
CA GLU A 207 3.79 15.95 -0.22
C GLU A 207 2.51 15.29 0.33
N GLY A 208 1.46 16.07 0.63
CA GLY A 208 0.13 15.59 1.00
C GLY A 208 -0.01 15.18 2.47
N LEU A 209 0.68 15.86 3.39
CA LEU A 209 0.74 15.51 4.81
C LEU A 209 0.58 16.72 5.73
N LYS A 210 0.33 16.49 7.02
CA LYS A 210 0.39 17.52 8.07
C LYS A 210 1.54 17.31 9.04
N GLU A 211 1.97 16.07 9.24
CA GLU A 211 3.10 15.76 10.12
C GLU A 211 3.87 14.54 9.63
N TRP A 212 5.20 14.59 9.76
CA TRP A 212 6.03 13.41 9.58
C TRP A 212 5.98 12.56 10.84
N ARG A 213 5.85 11.24 10.67
CA ARG A 213 5.85 10.25 11.74
C ARG A 213 7.06 9.35 11.63
N ALA A 214 7.40 8.69 12.74
CA ALA A 214 8.40 7.64 12.75
C ALA A 214 7.96 6.52 11.79
N GLY A 215 8.92 5.98 11.02
CA GLY A 215 8.66 4.85 10.13
C GLY A 215 8.24 3.61 10.91
N ARG A 216 7.32 2.84 10.34
CA ARG A 216 6.79 1.60 10.92
C ARG A 216 6.52 0.58 9.80
N VAL A 217 6.44 -0.71 10.15
CA VAL A 217 6.32 -1.82 9.19
C VAL A 217 5.21 -2.81 9.52
N GLU A 218 4.55 -2.65 10.65
CA GLU A 218 3.60 -3.59 11.23
C GLU A 218 2.32 -3.76 10.40
N PHE A 219 2.00 -2.77 9.57
CA PHE A 219 0.76 -2.72 8.79
C PHE A 219 0.97 -3.00 7.28
N TYR A 220 2.10 -3.58 6.89
CA TYR A 220 2.36 -4.03 5.50
C TYR A 220 2.04 -5.51 5.25
N ALA A 221 1.91 -6.33 6.30
CA ALA A 221 1.61 -7.76 6.15
C ALA A 221 0.33 -8.07 5.33
N PRO A 222 -0.76 -7.27 5.40
CA PRO A 222 -1.90 -7.45 4.50
C PRO A 222 -1.55 -7.25 3.02
N LEU A 223 -0.67 -6.28 2.72
CA LEU A 223 -0.23 -6.01 1.35
C LEU A 223 0.68 -7.11 0.82
N GLU A 224 1.63 -7.58 1.63
CA GLU A 224 2.48 -8.73 1.30
C GLU A 224 1.65 -9.95 0.89
N ARG A 225 0.63 -10.29 1.69
CA ARG A 225 -0.32 -11.36 1.36
C ARG A 225 -1.05 -11.11 0.06
N ALA A 226 -1.58 -9.90 -0.15
CA ALA A 226 -2.34 -9.57 -1.35
C ALA A 226 -1.47 -9.69 -2.62
N VAL A 227 -0.22 -9.26 -2.53
CA VAL A 227 0.81 -9.38 -3.56
C VAL A 227 1.11 -10.85 -3.89
N ASP A 228 1.27 -11.70 -2.88
CA ASP A 228 1.49 -13.14 -3.05
C ASP A 228 0.27 -13.84 -3.67
N GLU A 229 -0.94 -13.50 -3.23
CA GLU A 229 -2.20 -14.10 -3.69
C GLU A 229 -2.46 -13.88 -5.18
N VAL A 230 -1.95 -12.78 -5.75
CA VAL A 230 -2.08 -12.48 -7.18
C VAL A 230 -0.84 -12.85 -7.98
N GLY A 231 0.20 -13.39 -7.32
CA GLY A 231 1.49 -13.68 -7.95
C GLY A 231 2.09 -12.45 -8.61
N PHE A 232 2.06 -11.31 -7.92
CA PHE A 232 2.50 -10.05 -8.53
C PHE A 232 3.99 -10.07 -8.88
N TYR A 233 4.79 -10.68 -8.00
CA TYR A 233 6.22 -10.93 -8.20
C TYR A 233 6.50 -12.43 -8.39
N ASP A 234 7.53 -12.75 -9.16
CA ASP A 234 8.13 -14.09 -9.16
C ASP A 234 9.12 -14.27 -7.99
N ALA A 235 9.70 -15.46 -7.86
CA ALA A 235 10.66 -15.79 -6.81
C ALA A 235 11.95 -14.96 -6.87
N ASP A 236 12.25 -14.35 -8.02
CA ASP A 236 13.43 -13.50 -8.23
C ASP A 236 13.09 -12.00 -8.01
N GLY A 237 11.84 -11.68 -7.66
CA GLY A 237 11.37 -10.32 -7.41
C GLY A 237 11.00 -9.54 -8.68
N ASN A 238 10.90 -10.19 -9.84
CA ASN A 238 10.45 -9.53 -11.06
C ASN A 238 8.93 -9.37 -11.03
N VAL A 239 8.43 -8.24 -11.51
CA VAL A 239 6.97 -8.06 -11.70
C VAL A 239 6.50 -8.95 -12.84
N VAL A 240 5.64 -9.92 -12.51
CA VAL A 240 5.05 -10.87 -13.47
C VAL A 240 3.52 -10.78 -13.56
N ALA A 241 2.92 -9.84 -12.82
CA ALA A 241 1.51 -9.55 -12.88
C ALA A 241 1.04 -9.31 -14.33
N ALA A 242 0.02 -10.07 -14.75
CA ALA A 242 -0.55 -9.94 -16.08
C ALA A 242 -1.08 -8.51 -16.30
N ASP A 243 -0.78 -7.97 -17.48
CA ASP A 243 -1.14 -6.60 -17.90
C ASP A 243 -0.49 -5.46 -17.12
N TYR A 244 0.50 -5.71 -16.26
CA TYR A 244 1.29 -4.63 -15.66
C TYR A 244 2.10 -3.90 -16.75
N ARG A 245 1.84 -2.59 -16.90
CA ARG A 245 2.55 -1.69 -17.81
C ARG A 245 2.87 -0.40 -17.05
N PRO A 246 4.10 -0.24 -16.52
CA PRO A 246 4.52 0.97 -15.83
C PRO A 246 4.69 2.15 -16.78
#